data_AF-A0AAV3IBV7-F1
#
_entry.id   AF-A0AAV3IBV7-F1
#
_cell.length_a   1.000
_cell.length_b   1.000
_cell.length_c   1.000
_cell.angle_alpha   90.00
_cell.angle_beta   90.00
_cell.angle_gamma   90.00
#
_symmetry.space_group_name_H-M   'P 1'
#
loop_
_entity.id
_entity.type
_entity.pdbx_description
1 polymer ?
#
loop_
_entity_poly.entity_id
_entity_poly.type
_entity_poly.pdbx_seq_one_letter_code
_entity_poly.pdbx_strand_id
1 'polypeptide(L)'
;MWRRERDLTGWMSLSRKPEETWYGWDGDRLTTVQTQQTRIQTVYQPGSFTPLLRIETENGEQAKARHRSLAEVLQEDTGVTLPAELAVMLGRLERELRQGSVSEESQQWLAQCGLTAEQMAAQLEAEYIPERKLHLYHCDHRGLPLALISPEGETAWQGEYDEWGNLLGETSAQHLQQSLRLPGQQYDEESGLYYNRNRYYDPLQGRYITQDPIGLEGGWNLYQYPLNPIEHIDPLGLALDLNYYSPSDPIYKGSLNVREFPTGFTVGGHGSPTSMSDDRIKKGSDLTIKQLASDIRANPKYHEGMPVVLFSCETGKGKNSFAQKLANELDATVIAPDEIIWIWPDGNYAIMGQTARITIGGKDNGVFELVPDEKQPGDFHKFTPTGSK
;
A
#
# COMPACT_ATOMS: atom_id res chain seq x y z
N MET A 1 -6.90 21.95 -12.40
CA MET A 1 -5.84 21.92 -13.43
C MET A 1 -6.41 22.46 -14.73
N TRP A 2 -5.68 23.27 -15.49
CA TRP A 2 -6.13 23.76 -16.80
C TRP A 2 -5.43 22.94 -17.89
N ARG A 3 -6.18 22.11 -18.63
CA ARG A 3 -5.60 21.18 -19.60
C ARG A 3 -5.16 21.92 -20.86
N ARG A 4 -4.06 21.51 -21.51
CA ARG A 4 -3.72 22.01 -22.84
C ARG A 4 -4.57 21.29 -23.89
N GLU A 5 -5.41 22.04 -24.57
CA GLU A 5 -6.24 21.54 -25.67
C GLU A 5 -5.69 22.05 -27.00
N ARG A 6 -5.64 21.17 -27.99
CA ARG A 6 -5.28 21.52 -29.36
C ARG A 6 -6.57 21.78 -30.12
N ASP A 7 -6.73 22.99 -30.63
CA ASP A 7 -7.89 23.32 -31.47
C ASP A 7 -7.77 22.71 -32.88
N LEU A 8 -8.83 22.83 -33.67
CA LEU A 8 -8.89 22.32 -35.05
C LEU A 8 -7.84 22.94 -35.98
N THR A 9 -7.18 24.02 -35.58
CA THR A 9 -6.11 24.68 -36.34
C THR A 9 -4.71 24.24 -35.89
N GLY A 10 -4.62 23.37 -34.87
CA GLY A 10 -3.37 22.92 -34.30
C GLY A 10 -2.82 23.84 -33.20
N TRP A 11 -3.51 24.93 -32.87
CA TRP A 11 -3.10 25.86 -31.81
C TRP A 11 -3.37 25.25 -30.44
N MET A 12 -2.37 25.32 -29.55
CA MET A 12 -2.55 24.92 -28.15
C MET A 12 -3.12 26.08 -27.34
N SER A 13 -4.22 25.83 -26.65
CA SER A 13 -4.83 26.73 -25.69
C SER A 13 -5.09 26.00 -24.37
N LEU A 14 -5.29 26.74 -23.28
CA LEU A 14 -5.76 26.14 -22.04
C LEU A 14 -7.27 25.86 -22.14
N SER A 15 -7.72 24.79 -21.50
CA SER A 15 -9.13 24.40 -21.42
C SER A 15 -9.97 25.58 -20.92
N ARG A 16 -11.26 25.62 -21.24
CA ARG A 16 -12.13 26.73 -20.77
C ARG A 16 -12.56 26.61 -19.31
N LYS A 17 -12.43 25.42 -18.73
CA LYS A 17 -12.75 25.12 -17.34
C LYS A 17 -11.62 24.30 -16.72
N PRO A 18 -11.35 24.48 -15.43
CA PRO A 18 -10.42 23.61 -14.73
C PRO A 18 -11.00 22.19 -14.64
N GLU A 19 -10.16 21.21 -14.91
CA GLU A 19 -10.38 19.81 -14.56
C GLU A 19 -9.97 19.59 -13.09
N GLU A 20 -10.71 18.75 -12.41
CA GLU A 20 -10.44 18.36 -11.03
C GLU A 20 -10.33 16.83 -10.97
N THR A 21 -9.25 16.38 -10.34
CA THR A 21 -8.96 14.96 -10.16
C THR A 21 -8.73 14.70 -8.68
N TRP A 22 -9.49 13.74 -8.16
CA TRP A 22 -9.44 13.29 -6.78
C TRP A 22 -8.67 11.99 -6.68
N TYR A 23 -7.78 11.90 -5.70
CA TYR A 23 -6.93 10.75 -5.47
C TYR A 23 -7.26 10.13 -4.11
N GLY A 24 -7.58 8.84 -4.10
CA GLY A 24 -7.91 8.07 -2.90
C GLY A 24 -6.82 7.05 -2.59
N TRP A 25 -6.43 6.99 -1.33
CA TRP A 25 -5.34 6.16 -0.84
C TRP A 25 -5.83 5.10 0.15
N ASP A 26 -5.25 3.90 0.09
CA ASP A 26 -5.34 2.87 1.12
C ASP A 26 -3.94 2.61 1.67
N GLY A 27 -3.67 3.15 2.86
CA GLY A 27 -2.32 3.27 3.41
C GLY A 27 -1.42 4.05 2.45
N ASP A 28 -0.43 3.37 1.89
CA ASP A 28 0.57 3.96 1.00
C ASP A 28 0.25 3.79 -0.49
N ARG A 29 -0.83 3.06 -0.82
CA ARG A 29 -1.19 2.74 -2.21
C ARG A 29 -2.28 3.65 -2.73
N LEU A 30 -2.08 4.18 -3.93
CA LEU A 30 -3.11 4.92 -4.65
C LEU A 30 -4.14 3.96 -5.21
N THR A 31 -5.32 3.89 -4.60
CA THR A 31 -6.36 2.93 -4.98
C THR A 31 -7.48 3.53 -5.81
N THR A 32 -7.65 4.85 -5.78
CA THR A 32 -8.72 5.54 -6.52
C THR A 32 -8.19 6.77 -7.24
N VAL A 33 -8.55 6.93 -8.51
CA VAL A 33 -8.42 8.18 -9.27
C VAL A 33 -9.78 8.52 -9.81
N GLN A 34 -10.31 9.69 -9.48
CA GLN A 34 -11.65 10.11 -9.87
C GLN A 34 -11.60 11.48 -10.54
N THR A 35 -12.08 11.52 -11.77
CA THR A 35 -12.31 12.76 -12.53
C THR A 35 -13.79 13.15 -12.43
N GLN A 36 -14.20 14.20 -13.13
CA GLN A 36 -15.63 14.53 -13.28
C GLN A 36 -16.42 13.48 -14.06
N GLN A 37 -15.76 12.67 -14.89
CA GLN A 37 -16.41 11.73 -15.81
C GLN A 37 -16.34 10.29 -15.31
N THR A 38 -15.19 9.89 -14.76
CA THR A 38 -14.90 8.49 -14.44
C THR A 38 -14.22 8.36 -13.09
N ARG A 39 -14.46 7.20 -12.47
CA ARG A 39 -13.73 6.71 -11.31
C ARG A 39 -13.00 5.44 -11.70
N ILE A 40 -11.68 5.46 -11.54
CA ILE A 40 -10.81 4.30 -11.68
C ILE A 40 -10.43 3.83 -10.29
N GLN A 41 -10.69 2.55 -10.01
CA GLN A 41 -10.19 1.87 -8.84
C GLN A 41 -9.14 0.83 -9.25
N THR A 42 -8.02 0.82 -8.54
CA THR A 42 -6.94 -0.16 -8.75
C THR A 42 -6.89 -1.10 -7.55
N VAL A 43 -6.99 -2.40 -7.82
CA VAL A 43 -6.71 -3.46 -6.86
C VAL A 43 -5.28 -3.91 -7.07
N TYR A 44 -4.51 -3.95 -6.00
CA TYR A 44 -3.12 -4.40 -5.98
C TYR A 44 -3.03 -5.85 -5.52
N GLN A 45 -1.94 -6.51 -5.86
CA GLN A 45 -1.58 -7.79 -5.23
C GLN A 45 -1.44 -7.60 -3.71
N PRO A 46 -1.79 -8.62 -2.89
CA PRO A 46 -1.63 -8.53 -1.43
C PRO A 46 -0.19 -8.18 -1.05
N GLY A 47 0.00 -7.19 -0.16
CA GLY A 47 1.32 -6.77 0.31
C GLY A 47 2.18 -5.99 -0.70
N SER A 48 1.75 -5.85 -1.96
CA SER A 48 2.57 -5.31 -3.03
C SER A 48 2.03 -4.00 -3.60
N PHE A 49 2.90 -3.31 -4.36
CA PHE A 49 2.56 -2.18 -5.23
C PHE A 49 2.30 -2.60 -6.69
N THR A 50 2.39 -3.90 -6.99
CA THR A 50 2.03 -4.43 -8.31
C THR A 50 0.51 -4.41 -8.52
N PRO A 51 0.01 -3.64 -9.50
CA PRO A 51 -1.43 -3.58 -9.77
C PRO A 51 -1.91 -4.88 -10.42
N LEU A 52 -3.12 -5.31 -10.08
CA LEU A 52 -3.73 -6.56 -10.54
C LEU A 52 -4.97 -6.30 -11.38
N LEU A 53 -5.90 -5.49 -10.88
CA LEU A 53 -7.18 -5.23 -11.53
C LEU A 53 -7.48 -3.73 -11.55
N ARG A 54 -7.86 -3.24 -12.73
CA ARG A 54 -8.47 -1.93 -12.93
C ARG A 54 -9.98 -2.10 -13.03
N ILE A 55 -10.70 -1.31 -12.23
CA ILE A 55 -12.15 -1.21 -12.27
C ILE A 55 -12.48 0.24 -12.63
N GLU A 56 -13.09 0.44 -13.78
CA GLU A 56 -13.52 1.77 -14.23
C GLU A 56 -15.03 1.85 -14.17
N THR A 57 -15.54 2.93 -13.57
CA THR A 57 -16.97 3.22 -13.43
C THR A 57 -17.20 4.64 -13.93
N GLU A 58 -18.18 4.82 -14.81
CA GLU A 58 -18.62 6.16 -15.19
C GLU A 58 -19.37 6.80 -14.01
N ASN A 59 -19.11 8.07 -13.72
CA ASN A 59 -19.73 8.74 -12.57
C ASN A 59 -21.27 8.81 -12.69
N GLY A 60 -21.81 8.88 -13.92
CA GLY A 60 -23.24 8.79 -14.18
C GLY A 60 -23.83 7.43 -13.77
N GLU A 61 -23.12 6.33 -14.04
CA GLU A 61 -23.50 4.98 -13.59
C GLU A 61 -23.38 4.83 -12.08
N GLN A 62 -22.34 5.42 -11.48
CA GLN A 62 -22.20 5.44 -10.02
C GLN A 62 -23.37 6.19 -9.35
N ALA A 63 -23.86 7.27 -9.96
CA ALA A 63 -25.00 8.03 -9.42
C ALA A 63 -26.30 7.21 -9.39
N LYS A 64 -26.47 6.26 -10.32
CA LYS A 64 -27.63 5.34 -10.34
C LYS A 64 -27.60 4.32 -9.20
N ALA A 65 -26.45 4.10 -8.56
CA ALA A 65 -26.36 3.23 -7.37
C ALA A 65 -27.17 3.76 -6.18
N ARG A 66 -27.47 5.06 -6.18
CA ARG A 66 -28.31 5.67 -5.15
C ARG A 66 -29.74 5.19 -5.32
N HIS A 67 -30.20 4.41 -4.36
CA HIS A 67 -31.59 4.02 -4.18
C HIS A 67 -32.22 4.83 -3.05
N ARG A 68 -33.56 4.88 -3.02
CA ARG A 68 -34.31 5.43 -1.89
C ARG A 68 -34.18 4.45 -0.72
N SER A 69 -33.88 4.97 0.45
CA SER A 69 -33.94 4.21 1.70
C SER A 69 -35.35 3.72 1.97
N LEU A 70 -35.49 2.68 2.79
CA LEU A 70 -36.79 2.14 3.21
C LEU A 70 -37.70 3.22 3.81
N ALA A 71 -37.11 4.17 4.56
CA ALA A 71 -37.84 5.31 5.10
C ALA A 71 -38.35 6.25 4.00
N GLU A 72 -37.52 6.57 3.01
CA GLU A 72 -37.90 7.44 1.88
C GLU A 72 -39.00 6.78 1.03
N VAL A 73 -38.87 5.47 0.73
CA VAL A 73 -39.91 4.71 0.00
C VAL A 73 -41.24 4.80 0.73
N LEU A 74 -41.27 4.50 2.03
CA LEU A 74 -42.50 4.52 2.81
C LEU A 74 -43.08 5.93 2.96
N GLN A 75 -42.24 6.96 3.11
CA GLN A 75 -42.68 8.35 3.20
C GLN A 75 -43.30 8.84 1.88
N GLU A 76 -42.73 8.49 0.73
CA GLU A 76 -43.25 8.88 -0.58
C GLU A 76 -44.52 8.13 -0.95
N ASP A 77 -44.56 6.80 -0.74
CA ASP A 77 -45.71 5.97 -1.10
C ASP A 77 -46.94 6.27 -0.22
N THR A 78 -46.72 6.63 1.05
CA THR A 78 -47.81 6.98 1.97
C THR A 78 -48.14 8.48 1.99
N GLY A 79 -47.24 9.33 1.50
CA GLY A 79 -47.33 10.79 1.61
C GLY A 79 -47.20 11.34 3.04
N VAL A 80 -46.77 10.52 4.00
CA VAL A 80 -46.67 10.87 5.43
C VAL A 80 -45.24 11.22 5.80
N THR A 81 -45.05 12.37 6.47
CA THR A 81 -43.73 12.73 7.00
C THR A 81 -43.39 11.91 8.25
N LEU A 82 -42.34 11.09 8.14
CA LEU A 82 -41.89 10.22 9.23
C LEU A 82 -41.13 11.03 10.30
N PRO A 83 -41.38 10.80 11.60
CA PRO A 83 -40.53 11.31 12.67
C PRO A 83 -39.08 10.82 12.56
N ALA A 84 -38.12 11.63 13.00
CA ALA A 84 -36.69 11.31 12.90
C ALA A 84 -36.32 9.97 13.57
N GLU A 85 -36.91 9.67 14.72
CA GLU A 85 -36.69 8.42 15.45
C GLU A 85 -37.12 7.19 14.63
N LEU A 86 -38.27 7.28 13.95
CA LEU A 86 -38.79 6.21 13.10
C LEU A 86 -37.93 6.02 11.85
N ALA A 87 -37.45 7.11 11.24
CA ALA A 87 -36.53 7.05 10.10
C ALA A 87 -35.21 6.35 10.47
N VAL A 88 -34.67 6.61 11.67
CA VAL A 88 -33.47 5.92 12.17
C VAL A 88 -33.72 4.43 12.38
N MET A 89 -34.87 4.05 12.96
CA MET A 89 -35.24 2.65 13.15
C MET A 89 -35.40 1.92 11.81
N LEU A 90 -36.04 2.54 10.83
CA LEU A 90 -36.17 2.00 9.47
C LEU A 90 -34.81 1.88 8.78
N GLY A 91 -33.89 2.84 8.97
CA GLY A 91 -32.52 2.75 8.46
C GLY A 91 -31.68 1.65 9.13
N ARG A 92 -31.94 1.31 10.40
CA ARG A 92 -31.37 0.11 11.03
C ARG A 92 -31.97 -1.16 10.42
N LEU A 93 -33.30 -1.24 10.34
CA LEU A 93 -34.00 -2.40 9.79
C LEU A 93 -33.58 -2.67 8.34
N GLU A 94 -33.45 -1.64 7.50
CA GLU A 94 -32.98 -1.78 6.12
C GLU A 94 -31.61 -2.47 6.06
N ARG A 95 -30.64 -2.05 6.88
CA ARG A 95 -29.31 -2.67 6.92
C ARG A 95 -29.38 -4.14 7.32
N GLU A 96 -30.18 -4.46 8.33
CA GLU A 96 -30.40 -5.83 8.81
C GLU A 96 -31.04 -6.72 7.72
N LEU A 97 -32.06 -6.20 7.02
CA LEU A 97 -32.71 -6.90 5.92
C LEU A 97 -31.75 -7.14 4.74
N ARG A 98 -30.94 -6.14 4.34
CA ARG A 98 -29.95 -6.30 3.27
C ARG A 98 -28.85 -7.30 3.63
N GLN A 99 -28.51 -7.44 4.91
CA GLN A 99 -27.55 -8.43 5.40
C GLN A 99 -28.16 -9.84 5.55
N GLY A 100 -29.47 -9.99 5.38
CA GLY A 100 -30.18 -11.25 5.57
C GLY A 100 -30.26 -11.68 7.04
N SER A 101 -30.06 -10.76 8.00
CA SER A 101 -30.08 -11.06 9.43
C SER A 101 -30.78 -9.94 10.21
N VAL A 102 -32.03 -10.20 10.63
CA VAL A 102 -32.86 -9.24 11.38
C VAL A 102 -32.76 -9.50 12.87
N SER A 103 -32.47 -8.45 13.64
CA SER A 103 -32.31 -8.54 15.09
C SER A 103 -33.62 -8.87 15.80
N GLU A 104 -33.55 -9.50 16.98
CA GLU A 104 -34.74 -9.78 17.79
C GLU A 104 -35.52 -8.51 18.14
N GLU A 105 -34.81 -7.40 18.38
CA GLU A 105 -35.41 -6.09 18.65
C GLU A 105 -36.24 -5.61 17.46
N SER A 106 -35.68 -5.66 16.25
CA SER A 106 -36.38 -5.30 15.02
C SER A 106 -37.55 -6.24 14.72
N GLN A 107 -37.41 -7.55 14.99
CA GLN A 107 -38.49 -8.52 14.83
C GLN A 107 -39.67 -8.25 15.79
N GLN A 108 -39.37 -7.99 17.07
CA GLN A 108 -40.40 -7.66 18.06
C GLN A 108 -41.11 -6.34 17.72
N TRP A 109 -40.36 -5.34 17.27
CA TRP A 109 -40.93 -4.06 16.84
C TRP A 109 -41.86 -4.24 15.64
N LEU A 110 -41.43 -4.98 14.61
CA LEU A 110 -42.29 -5.30 13.46
C LEU A 110 -43.56 -6.04 13.87
N ALA A 111 -43.44 -7.02 14.77
CA ALA A 111 -44.58 -7.77 15.29
C ALA A 111 -45.58 -6.87 16.04
N GLN A 112 -45.10 -5.89 16.82
CA GLN A 112 -45.97 -4.89 17.48
C GLN A 112 -46.71 -4.02 16.45
N CYS A 113 -46.10 -3.75 15.31
CA CYS A 113 -46.71 -3.04 14.18
C CYS A 113 -47.58 -3.94 13.29
N GLY A 114 -47.63 -5.26 13.53
CA GLY A 114 -48.36 -6.22 12.69
C GLY A 114 -47.71 -6.49 11.34
N LEU A 115 -46.40 -6.28 11.21
CA LEU A 115 -45.60 -6.46 10.00
C LEU A 115 -44.62 -7.62 10.16
N THR A 116 -44.17 -8.19 9.04
CA THR A 116 -43.07 -9.16 9.02
C THR A 116 -41.83 -8.61 8.32
N ALA A 117 -40.67 -9.21 8.60
CA ALA A 117 -39.42 -8.84 7.94
C ALA A 117 -39.51 -9.03 6.42
N GLU A 118 -40.18 -10.07 5.95
CA GLU A 118 -40.39 -10.36 4.53
C GLU A 118 -41.25 -9.29 3.85
N GLN A 119 -42.31 -8.82 4.53
CA GLN A 119 -43.15 -7.73 4.01
C GLN A 119 -42.35 -6.43 3.86
N MET A 120 -41.48 -6.13 4.83
CA MET A 120 -40.61 -4.95 4.78
C MET A 120 -39.49 -5.12 3.75
N ALA A 121 -38.92 -6.31 3.61
CA ALA A 121 -37.93 -6.63 2.58
C ALA A 121 -38.52 -6.43 1.18
N ALA A 122 -39.80 -6.75 0.98
CA ALA A 122 -40.49 -6.54 -0.29
C ALA A 122 -40.67 -5.05 -0.65
N GLN A 123 -40.52 -4.13 0.30
CA GLN A 123 -40.53 -2.68 0.05
C GLN A 123 -39.14 -2.13 -0.29
N LEU A 124 -38.07 -2.93 -0.14
CA LEU A 124 -36.73 -2.48 -0.47
C LEU A 124 -36.57 -2.36 -1.98
N GLU A 125 -36.07 -1.20 -2.43
CA GLU A 125 -35.59 -1.08 -3.80
C GLU A 125 -34.36 -1.98 -4.00
N ALA A 126 -34.35 -2.67 -5.15
CA ALA A 126 -33.20 -3.44 -5.58
C ALA A 126 -31.98 -2.53 -5.68
N GLU A 127 -30.86 -2.97 -5.12
CA GLU A 127 -29.61 -2.21 -5.23
C GLU A 127 -29.11 -2.29 -6.67
N TYR A 128 -29.06 -1.14 -7.35
CA TYR A 128 -28.45 -1.07 -8.66
C TYR A 128 -26.94 -1.23 -8.51
N ILE A 129 -26.38 -2.25 -9.16
CA ILE A 129 -24.94 -2.44 -9.26
C ILE A 129 -24.48 -1.64 -10.49
N PRO A 130 -23.66 -0.58 -10.31
CA PRO A 130 -23.17 0.20 -11.43
C PRO A 130 -22.46 -0.67 -12.45
N GLU A 131 -22.69 -0.40 -13.73
CA GLU A 131 -21.89 -0.97 -14.80
C GLU A 131 -20.42 -0.58 -14.63
N ARG A 132 -19.53 -1.57 -14.82
CA ARG A 132 -18.10 -1.42 -14.61
C ARG A 132 -17.35 -2.02 -15.78
N LYS A 133 -16.33 -1.30 -16.25
CA LYS A 133 -15.35 -1.84 -17.19
C LYS A 133 -14.17 -2.39 -16.39
N LEU A 134 -13.85 -3.65 -16.61
CA LEU A 134 -12.79 -4.35 -15.91
C LEU A 134 -11.59 -4.55 -16.85
N HIS A 135 -10.38 -4.35 -16.34
CA HIS A 135 -9.17 -4.71 -17.07
C HIS A 135 -8.15 -5.33 -16.12
N LEU A 136 -7.55 -6.44 -16.52
CA LEU A 136 -6.42 -7.04 -15.82
C LEU A 136 -5.14 -6.31 -16.21
N TYR A 137 -4.33 -5.99 -15.21
CA TYR A 137 -2.98 -5.51 -15.44
C TYR A 137 -2.07 -6.68 -15.82
N HIS A 138 -1.44 -6.58 -16.98
CA HIS A 138 -0.29 -7.41 -17.32
C HIS A 138 0.98 -6.59 -17.06
N CYS A 139 1.77 -7.02 -16.09
CA CYS A 139 2.96 -6.31 -15.62
C CYS A 139 4.23 -7.09 -15.95
N ASP A 140 5.36 -6.40 -16.02
CA ASP A 140 6.68 -7.03 -16.03
C ASP A 140 7.09 -7.57 -14.65
N HIS A 141 8.29 -8.14 -14.53
CA HIS A 141 8.79 -8.72 -13.28
C HIS A 141 9.03 -7.68 -12.17
N ARG A 142 9.04 -6.39 -12.49
CA ARG A 142 9.17 -5.28 -11.53
C ARG A 142 7.82 -4.82 -11.02
N GLY A 143 6.71 -5.22 -11.67
CA GLY A 143 5.38 -4.70 -11.40
C GLY A 143 5.00 -3.48 -12.24
N LEU A 144 5.76 -3.14 -13.29
CA LEU A 144 5.42 -2.07 -14.25
C LEU A 144 4.31 -2.54 -15.20
N PRO A 145 3.18 -1.81 -15.33
CA PRO A 145 2.12 -2.14 -16.28
C PRO A 145 2.59 -2.08 -17.75
N LEU A 146 2.58 -3.24 -18.42
CA LEU A 146 2.86 -3.35 -19.86
C LEU A 146 1.59 -3.36 -20.70
N ALA A 147 0.48 -3.93 -20.19
CA ALA A 147 -0.79 -3.96 -20.90
C ALA A 147 -2.00 -3.99 -19.96
N LEU A 148 -3.15 -3.58 -20.50
CA LEU A 148 -4.48 -3.78 -19.91
C LEU A 148 -5.26 -4.78 -20.76
N ILE A 149 -5.67 -5.89 -20.14
CA ILE A 149 -6.36 -7.00 -20.82
C ILE A 149 -7.83 -6.97 -20.43
N SER A 150 -8.74 -6.97 -21.40
CA SER A 150 -10.17 -7.03 -21.16
C SER A 150 -10.60 -8.43 -20.66
N PRO A 151 -11.81 -8.59 -20.11
CA PRO A 151 -12.33 -9.91 -19.71
C PRO A 151 -12.41 -10.91 -20.87
N GLU A 152 -12.53 -10.43 -22.10
CA GLU A 152 -12.55 -11.22 -23.33
C GLU A 152 -11.15 -11.65 -23.79
N GLY A 153 -10.09 -11.19 -23.11
CA GLY A 153 -8.70 -11.51 -23.43
C GLY A 153 -8.06 -10.57 -24.46
N GLU A 154 -8.73 -9.47 -24.82
CA GLU A 154 -8.21 -8.49 -25.77
C GLU A 154 -7.27 -7.49 -25.10
N THR A 155 -6.23 -7.04 -25.82
CA THR A 155 -5.34 -5.98 -25.33
C THR A 155 -5.99 -4.61 -25.59
N ALA A 156 -6.50 -3.99 -24.53
CA ALA A 156 -7.21 -2.70 -24.61
C ALA A 156 -6.24 -1.49 -24.58
N TRP A 157 -5.08 -1.67 -23.93
CA TRP A 157 -3.98 -0.70 -23.88
C TRP A 157 -2.65 -1.45 -23.74
N GLN A 158 -1.59 -0.92 -24.34
CA GLN A 158 -0.22 -1.44 -24.24
C GLN A 158 0.78 -0.29 -24.20
N GLY A 159 1.81 -0.41 -23.35
CA GLY A 159 2.93 0.54 -23.26
C GLY A 159 4.27 -0.15 -23.44
N GLU A 160 5.20 0.54 -24.08
CA GLU A 160 6.60 0.17 -24.21
C GLU A 160 7.46 1.11 -23.38
N TYR A 161 8.40 0.55 -22.62
CA TYR A 161 9.19 1.29 -21.65
C TYR A 161 10.67 0.97 -21.72
N ASP A 162 11.50 1.92 -21.30
CA ASP A 162 12.90 1.64 -20.99
C ASP A 162 13.10 1.13 -19.55
N GLU A 163 14.37 0.93 -19.19
CA GLU A 163 14.77 0.41 -17.88
C GLU A 163 14.41 1.37 -16.75
N TRP A 164 14.34 2.68 -17.01
CA TRP A 164 14.03 3.73 -16.03
C TRP A 164 12.53 4.03 -15.93
N GLY A 165 11.70 3.34 -16.71
CA GLY A 165 10.25 3.50 -16.73
C GLY A 165 9.78 4.63 -17.66
N ASN A 166 10.63 5.18 -18.53
CA ASN A 166 10.18 6.13 -19.55
C ASN A 166 9.24 5.43 -20.53
N LEU A 167 8.05 5.98 -20.74
CA LEU A 167 7.14 5.49 -21.77
C LEU A 167 7.67 5.90 -23.15
N LEU A 168 8.15 4.92 -23.91
CA LEU A 168 8.71 5.11 -25.26
C LEU A 168 7.61 5.16 -26.32
N GLY A 169 6.51 4.44 -26.07
CA GLY A 169 5.35 4.40 -26.95
C GLY A 169 4.17 3.75 -26.26
N GLU A 170 2.96 4.12 -26.69
CA GLU A 170 1.73 3.45 -26.26
C GLU A 170 0.80 3.19 -27.45
N THR A 171 0.03 2.12 -27.35
CA THR A 171 -1.07 1.79 -28.26
C THR A 171 -2.32 1.57 -27.44
N SER A 172 -3.42 2.24 -27.81
CA SER A 172 -4.71 2.06 -27.13
C SER A 172 -5.83 1.89 -28.15
N ALA A 173 -6.44 0.70 -28.16
CA ALA A 173 -7.57 0.40 -29.03
C ALA A 173 -8.87 1.10 -28.56
N GLN A 174 -8.95 1.46 -27.27
CA GLN A 174 -10.15 2.01 -26.64
C GLN A 174 -9.95 3.44 -26.10
N HIS A 175 -8.88 4.14 -26.51
CA HIS A 175 -8.48 5.45 -25.95
C HIS A 175 -8.38 5.47 -24.42
N LEU A 176 -8.02 4.33 -23.83
CA LEU A 176 -7.76 4.20 -22.40
C LEU A 176 -6.47 4.91 -22.06
N GLN A 177 -6.50 5.68 -20.98
CA GLN A 177 -5.29 6.23 -20.37
C GLN A 177 -4.84 5.35 -19.21
N GLN A 178 -3.54 5.07 -19.13
CA GLN A 178 -2.90 4.36 -18.02
C GLN A 178 -1.78 5.21 -17.42
N SER A 179 -1.97 5.69 -16.19
CA SER A 179 -1.04 6.60 -15.53
C SER A 179 -0.07 5.90 -14.56
N LEU A 180 -0.32 4.66 -14.13
CA LEU A 180 0.63 3.93 -13.29
C LEU A 180 1.94 3.67 -14.03
N ARG A 181 3.05 3.74 -13.30
CA ARG A 181 4.42 3.56 -13.80
C ARG A 181 5.10 2.45 -12.99
N LEU A 182 6.39 2.61 -12.66
CA LEU A 182 7.06 1.69 -11.74
C LEU A 182 6.28 1.65 -10.40
N PRO A 183 6.42 0.59 -9.60
CA PRO A 183 5.69 0.46 -8.33
C PRO A 183 5.75 1.74 -7.49
N GLY A 184 4.60 2.18 -6.97
CA GLY A 184 4.46 3.43 -6.21
C GLY A 184 4.27 4.69 -7.06
N GLN A 185 4.56 4.62 -8.36
CA GLN A 185 4.63 5.78 -9.23
C GLN A 185 3.38 5.98 -10.08
N GLN A 186 2.97 7.23 -10.21
CA GLN A 186 1.94 7.68 -11.15
C GLN A 186 2.47 8.82 -12.02
N TYR A 187 2.28 8.71 -13.32
CA TYR A 187 2.51 9.80 -14.26
C TYR A 187 1.57 10.97 -13.99
N ASP A 188 2.19 12.13 -13.77
CA ASP A 188 1.54 13.42 -13.69
C ASP A 188 1.74 14.16 -15.03
N GLU A 189 0.65 14.32 -15.77
CA GLU A 189 0.66 14.94 -17.10
C GLU A 189 1.10 16.41 -17.06
N GLU A 190 0.89 17.14 -15.96
CA GLU A 190 1.22 18.57 -15.89
C GLU A 190 2.72 18.81 -15.79
N SER A 191 3.38 18.05 -14.92
CA SER A 191 4.82 18.15 -14.72
C SER A 191 5.61 17.31 -15.73
N GLY A 192 5.00 16.27 -16.29
CA GLY A 192 5.68 15.23 -17.06
C GLY A 192 6.50 14.29 -16.17
N LEU A 193 6.45 14.46 -14.85
CA LEU A 193 7.19 13.67 -13.87
C LEU A 193 6.32 12.54 -13.32
N TYR A 194 6.95 11.62 -12.61
CA TYR A 194 6.24 10.53 -11.94
C TYR A 194 6.13 10.86 -10.46
N TYR A 195 4.91 11.11 -10.00
CA TYR A 195 4.62 11.27 -8.59
C TYR A 195 4.80 9.91 -7.89
N ASN A 196 5.71 9.87 -6.92
CA ASN A 196 6.05 8.70 -6.12
C ASN A 196 5.89 9.02 -4.64
N ARG A 197 4.65 9.29 -4.24
CA ARG A 197 4.19 9.61 -2.88
C ARG A 197 4.96 10.72 -2.15
N ASN A 198 6.18 10.43 -1.69
CA ASN A 198 7.04 11.37 -1.00
C ASN A 198 7.90 12.24 -1.93
N ARG A 199 8.09 11.82 -3.18
CA ARG A 199 8.97 12.50 -4.13
C ARG A 199 8.42 12.47 -5.55
N TYR A 200 8.88 13.41 -6.37
CA TYR A 200 8.71 13.36 -7.82
C TYR A 200 9.97 12.77 -8.46
N TYR A 201 9.77 11.73 -9.27
CA TYR A 201 10.80 11.03 -10.03
C TYR A 201 10.84 11.56 -11.47
N ASP A 202 12.04 11.88 -11.95
CA ASP A 202 12.31 12.21 -13.35
C ASP A 202 12.90 10.97 -14.04
N PRO A 203 12.11 10.28 -14.89
CA PRO A 203 12.55 9.07 -15.56
C PRO A 203 13.64 9.34 -16.60
N LEU A 204 13.74 10.55 -17.17
CA LEU A 204 14.80 10.90 -18.13
C LEU A 204 16.17 11.00 -17.46
N GLN A 205 16.20 11.33 -16.18
CA GLN A 205 17.43 11.42 -15.38
C GLN A 205 17.67 10.20 -14.48
N GLY A 206 16.70 9.29 -14.38
CA GLY A 206 16.75 8.13 -13.50
C GLY A 206 16.89 8.49 -12.02
N ARG A 207 16.24 9.56 -11.56
CA ARG A 207 16.40 10.09 -10.19
C ARG A 207 15.22 10.92 -9.71
N TYR A 208 15.19 11.19 -8.41
CA TYR A 208 14.25 12.16 -7.83
C TYR A 208 14.71 13.60 -8.09
N ILE A 209 13.74 14.51 -8.25
CA ILE A 209 13.99 15.95 -8.45
C ILE A 209 14.01 16.75 -7.14
N THR A 210 13.67 16.11 -6.03
CA THR A 210 13.67 16.67 -4.68
C THR A 210 14.57 15.84 -3.79
N GLN A 211 15.17 16.49 -2.79
CA GLN A 211 15.99 15.78 -1.80
C GLN A 211 15.11 14.78 -1.04
N ASP A 212 15.72 13.67 -0.67
CA ASP A 212 15.10 12.67 0.20
C ASP A 212 14.58 13.36 1.47
N PRO A 213 13.27 13.28 1.78
CA PRO A 213 12.73 13.85 3.00
C PRO A 213 13.39 13.31 4.28
N ILE A 214 14.06 12.15 4.23
CA ILE A 214 14.88 11.62 5.34
C ILE A 214 16.34 12.07 5.35
N GLY A 215 16.72 12.95 4.43
CA GLY A 215 18.08 13.46 4.35
C GLY A 215 19.09 12.32 4.23
N LEU A 216 20.17 12.40 5.01
CA LEU A 216 21.29 11.47 4.91
C LEU A 216 20.97 10.03 5.39
N GLU A 217 19.83 9.81 6.04
CA GLU A 217 19.38 8.46 6.41
C GLU A 217 19.01 7.63 5.16
N GLY A 218 18.58 8.31 4.08
CA GLY A 218 18.37 7.71 2.75
C GLY A 218 19.65 7.47 1.95
N GLY A 219 20.80 7.81 2.52
CA GLY A 219 22.12 7.71 1.90
C GLY A 219 22.71 9.06 1.50
N TRP A 220 23.95 9.01 0.99
CA TRP A 220 24.73 10.22 0.69
C TRP A 220 24.21 10.99 -0.53
N ASN A 221 23.54 10.31 -1.45
CA ASN A 221 22.92 10.93 -2.61
C ASN A 221 21.43 11.11 -2.37
N LEU A 222 21.05 12.32 -1.95
CA LEU A 222 19.67 12.67 -1.57
C LEU A 222 18.67 12.60 -2.73
N TYR A 223 19.13 12.48 -3.98
CA TYR A 223 18.25 12.45 -5.16
C TYR A 223 18.13 11.04 -5.75
N GLN A 224 18.74 10.03 -5.13
CA GLN A 224 18.91 8.71 -5.73
C GLN A 224 17.60 7.95 -5.88
N TYR A 225 17.31 7.50 -7.10
CA TYR A 225 16.50 6.29 -7.35
C TYR A 225 17.44 5.08 -7.42
N PRO A 226 16.99 3.84 -7.17
CA PRO A 226 17.86 2.67 -7.28
C PRO A 226 18.64 2.62 -8.61
N LEU A 227 19.95 2.41 -8.53
CA LEU A 227 20.87 2.49 -9.68
C LEU A 227 20.69 1.36 -10.69
N ASN A 228 20.02 0.27 -10.28
CA ASN A 228 19.62 -0.83 -11.14
C ASN A 228 18.08 -0.98 -11.09
N PRO A 229 17.33 -0.18 -11.86
CA PRO A 229 15.86 -0.20 -11.84
C PRO A 229 15.26 -1.47 -12.49
N ILE A 230 16.10 -2.33 -13.08
CA ILE A 230 15.69 -3.65 -13.54
C ILE A 230 15.52 -4.62 -12.37
N GLU A 231 16.35 -4.49 -11.34
CA GLU A 231 16.32 -5.36 -10.17
C GLU A 231 15.75 -4.68 -8.93
N HIS A 232 15.66 -3.35 -8.89
CA HIS A 232 15.29 -2.63 -7.67
C HIS A 232 14.24 -1.55 -7.97
N ILE A 233 13.36 -1.33 -7.01
CA ILE A 233 12.26 -0.36 -7.07
C ILE A 233 12.18 0.38 -5.74
N ASP A 234 11.62 1.58 -5.74
CA ASP A 234 11.38 2.36 -4.53
C ASP A 234 9.89 2.78 -4.50
N PRO A 235 8.97 1.95 -3.97
CA PRO A 235 7.54 2.19 -4.07
C PRO A 235 7.00 3.30 -3.18
N LEU A 236 7.80 3.79 -2.24
CA LEU A 236 7.42 4.88 -1.33
C LEU A 236 8.12 6.18 -1.67
N GLY A 237 9.15 6.14 -2.51
CA GLY A 237 10.06 7.26 -2.63
C GLY A 237 10.93 7.43 -1.40
N LEU A 238 11.34 6.35 -0.71
CA LEU A 238 12.12 6.34 0.55
C LEU A 238 12.99 5.08 0.69
N ALA A 239 14.13 5.17 1.39
CA ALA A 239 14.82 4.03 2.00
C ALA A 239 14.28 3.76 3.43
N LEU A 240 14.71 2.66 4.11
CA LEU A 240 14.40 2.40 5.53
C LEU A 240 14.46 3.68 6.39
N ASP A 241 13.50 3.87 7.30
CA ASP A 241 13.36 5.13 8.05
C ASP A 241 14.48 5.33 9.08
N LEU A 242 14.88 4.27 9.78
CA LEU A 242 16.13 4.22 10.55
C LEU A 242 16.95 3.00 10.14
N ASN A 243 18.16 3.22 9.64
CA ASN A 243 19.06 2.13 9.23
C ASN A 243 20.31 2.11 10.13
N TYR A 244 20.35 1.14 11.05
CA TYR A 244 21.46 0.91 11.96
C TYR A 244 22.51 -0.08 11.44
N TYR A 245 22.35 -0.64 10.23
CA TYR A 245 23.38 -1.46 9.63
C TYR A 245 24.63 -0.64 9.29
N SER A 246 25.81 -1.24 9.43
CA SER A 246 27.05 -0.61 8.96
C SER A 246 27.04 -0.49 7.44
N PRO A 247 27.50 0.62 6.82
CA PRO A 247 27.68 0.70 5.37
C PRO A 247 28.62 -0.35 4.77
N SER A 248 29.47 -0.97 5.61
CA SER A 248 30.36 -2.07 5.25
C SER A 248 29.70 -3.45 5.32
N ASP A 249 28.50 -3.53 5.88
CA ASP A 249 27.73 -4.76 5.99
C ASP A 249 27.07 -5.12 4.64
N PRO A 250 27.17 -6.36 4.16
CA PRO A 250 26.46 -6.80 2.96
C PRO A 250 24.95 -6.54 3.01
N ILE A 251 24.34 -6.63 4.20
CA ILE A 251 22.89 -6.40 4.39
C ILE A 251 22.52 -4.94 4.19
N TYR A 252 23.43 -3.98 4.44
CA TYR A 252 23.14 -2.55 4.28
C TYR A 252 22.69 -2.21 2.85
N LYS A 253 23.30 -2.84 1.83
CA LYS A 253 22.87 -2.61 0.44
C LYS A 253 21.47 -3.14 0.18
N GLY A 254 21.17 -4.34 0.68
CA GLY A 254 19.83 -4.92 0.57
C GLY A 254 18.77 -4.11 1.32
N SER A 255 19.14 -3.56 2.48
CA SER A 255 18.25 -2.79 3.33
C SER A 255 17.83 -1.44 2.71
N LEU A 256 18.66 -0.87 1.81
CA LEU A 256 18.29 0.30 1.00
C LEU A 256 17.33 -0.05 -0.15
N ASN A 257 17.23 -1.33 -0.51
CA ASN A 257 16.51 -1.80 -1.69
C ASN A 257 15.23 -2.57 -1.36
N VAL A 258 14.83 -2.63 -0.08
CA VAL A 258 13.69 -3.45 0.38
C VAL A 258 12.43 -3.08 -0.41
N ARG A 259 11.93 -4.06 -1.17
CA ARG A 259 10.88 -3.85 -2.18
C ARG A 259 9.48 -3.74 -1.58
N GLU A 260 9.26 -4.36 -0.42
CA GLU A 260 7.94 -4.42 0.23
C GLU A 260 8.08 -4.23 1.75
N PHE A 261 7.52 -3.13 2.26
CA PHE A 261 7.49 -2.87 3.70
C PHE A 261 6.11 -3.22 4.28
N PRO A 262 6.05 -3.94 5.40
CA PRO A 262 4.87 -3.87 6.26
C PRO A 262 4.58 -2.40 6.58
N THR A 263 3.32 -1.98 6.52
CA THR A 263 2.94 -0.57 6.75
C THR A 263 3.33 -0.14 8.17
N GLY A 264 4.20 0.88 8.29
CA GLY A 264 4.68 1.41 9.56
C GLY A 264 6.04 2.11 9.43
N PHE A 265 6.54 2.66 10.53
CA PHE A 265 7.87 3.26 10.66
C PHE A 265 8.93 2.16 10.74
N THR A 266 9.87 2.14 9.80
CA THR A 266 10.78 1.01 9.59
C THR A 266 12.15 1.24 10.24
N VAL A 267 12.64 0.21 10.93
CA VAL A 267 13.95 0.22 11.59
C VAL A 267 14.74 -1.02 11.19
N GLY A 268 15.88 -0.83 10.53
CA GLY A 268 16.82 -1.90 10.21
C GLY A 268 17.99 -1.95 11.19
N GLY A 269 18.42 -3.14 11.58
CA GLY A 269 19.60 -3.35 12.42
C GLY A 269 19.89 -4.83 12.64
N HIS A 270 21.09 -5.16 13.13
CA HIS A 270 21.34 -6.53 13.60
C HIS A 270 20.74 -6.72 14.99
N GLY A 271 20.20 -7.89 15.26
CA GLY A 271 19.58 -8.16 16.56
C GLY A 271 19.53 -9.63 16.93
N SER A 272 18.93 -9.84 18.08
CA SER A 272 18.68 -11.12 18.72
C SER A 272 17.31 -11.06 19.41
N PRO A 273 16.83 -12.14 20.05
CA PRO A 273 15.58 -12.11 20.82
C PRO A 273 15.49 -11.00 21.87
N THR A 274 16.63 -10.48 22.34
CA THR A 274 16.67 -9.53 23.46
C THR A 274 17.50 -8.27 23.21
N SER A 275 18.08 -8.10 22.02
CA SER A 275 18.94 -6.97 21.70
C SER A 275 18.82 -6.55 20.24
N MET A 276 19.20 -5.30 19.97
CA MET A 276 19.46 -4.76 18.65
C MET A 276 20.76 -3.95 18.74
N SER A 277 21.43 -3.72 17.61
CA SER A 277 22.72 -3.03 17.56
C SER A 277 22.70 -1.82 16.64
N ASP A 278 23.49 -0.80 17.01
CA ASP A 278 23.85 0.36 16.21
C ASP A 278 25.25 0.17 15.62
N ASP A 279 25.31 -0.35 14.40
CA ASP A 279 26.56 -0.66 13.72
C ASP A 279 27.08 0.49 12.83
N ARG A 280 26.42 1.66 12.88
CA ARG A 280 26.78 2.83 12.05
C ARG A 280 28.19 3.35 12.37
N ILE A 281 28.57 3.31 13.64
CA ILE A 281 29.88 3.79 14.12
C ILE A 281 30.81 2.62 14.47
N LYS A 282 30.30 1.60 15.17
CA LYS A 282 31.08 0.44 15.59
C LYS A 282 30.20 -0.81 15.61
N LYS A 283 30.64 -1.84 14.89
CA LYS A 283 29.94 -3.13 14.83
C LYS A 283 29.74 -3.77 16.22
N GLY A 284 28.53 -4.25 16.46
CA GLY A 284 28.09 -4.88 17.70
C GLY A 284 27.85 -3.90 18.85
N SER A 285 27.60 -2.61 18.59
CA SER A 285 27.30 -1.67 19.67
C SER A 285 25.83 -1.80 20.06
N ASP A 286 25.55 -2.21 21.30
CA ASP A 286 24.18 -2.43 21.76
C ASP A 286 23.34 -1.15 21.70
N LEU A 287 22.16 -1.26 21.09
CA LEU A 287 21.12 -0.23 21.09
C LEU A 287 20.08 -0.55 22.16
N THR A 288 19.97 0.33 23.16
CA THR A 288 18.98 0.15 24.24
C THR A 288 17.57 0.47 23.74
N ILE A 289 16.54 -0.13 24.36
CA ILE A 289 15.13 0.17 24.06
C ILE A 289 14.82 1.67 24.15
N LYS A 290 15.34 2.34 25.18
CA LYS A 290 15.14 3.78 25.38
C LYS A 290 15.84 4.63 24.32
N GLN A 291 17.05 4.23 23.93
CA GLN A 291 17.79 4.89 22.85
C GLN A 291 17.00 4.79 21.55
N LEU A 292 16.59 3.57 21.18
CA LEU A 292 15.81 3.35 19.97
C LEU A 292 14.47 4.10 20.00
N ALA A 293 13.73 4.03 21.11
CA ALA A 293 12.46 4.74 21.25
C ALA A 293 12.65 6.28 21.17
N SER A 294 13.75 6.80 21.71
CA SER A 294 14.12 8.21 21.57
C SER A 294 14.42 8.58 20.12
N ASP A 295 15.21 7.75 19.42
CA ASP A 295 15.57 7.99 18.02
C ASP A 295 14.32 7.93 17.11
N ILE A 296 13.42 6.97 17.34
CA ILE A 296 12.13 6.86 16.63
C ILE A 296 11.27 8.11 16.88
N ARG A 297 11.06 8.51 18.15
CA ARG A 297 10.25 9.69 18.50
C ARG A 297 10.84 11.00 17.99
N ALA A 298 12.16 11.08 17.88
CA ALA A 298 12.85 12.24 17.34
C ALA A 298 12.78 12.31 15.81
N ASN A 299 12.47 11.18 15.14
CA ASN A 299 12.38 11.15 13.69
C ASN A 299 11.07 11.84 13.23
N PRO A 300 11.14 12.84 12.33
CA PRO A 300 9.98 13.62 11.90
C PRO A 300 8.90 12.80 11.17
N LYS A 301 9.23 11.58 10.70
CA LYS A 301 8.25 10.67 10.08
C LYS A 301 7.40 9.89 11.08
N TYR A 302 7.85 9.79 12.33
CA TYR A 302 7.10 9.08 13.34
C TYR A 302 6.07 10.00 13.98
N HIS A 303 4.83 9.51 14.08
CA HIS A 303 3.80 10.12 14.91
C HIS A 303 3.33 9.11 15.96
N GLU A 304 2.83 9.63 17.09
CA GLU A 304 2.39 8.80 18.21
C GLU A 304 1.35 7.76 17.75
N GLY A 305 1.54 6.51 18.19
CA GLY A 305 0.71 5.37 17.81
C GLY A 305 0.99 4.76 16.42
N MET A 306 1.90 5.34 15.61
CA MET A 306 2.31 4.74 14.34
C MET A 306 2.96 3.36 14.59
N PRO A 307 2.55 2.29 13.87
CA PRO A 307 3.21 1.00 13.99
C PRO A 307 4.70 1.10 13.62
N VAL A 308 5.57 0.40 14.34
CA VAL A 308 7.00 0.30 14.04
C VAL A 308 7.34 -1.08 13.53
N VAL A 309 8.16 -1.20 12.49
CA VAL A 309 8.55 -2.47 11.86
C VAL A 309 10.05 -2.67 12.01
N LEU A 310 10.46 -3.77 12.65
CA LEU A 310 11.86 -4.10 12.87
C LEU A 310 12.36 -5.07 11.82
N PHE A 311 13.23 -4.61 10.93
CA PHE A 311 14.08 -5.46 10.09
C PHE A 311 15.31 -5.83 10.92
N SER A 312 15.14 -6.72 11.89
CA SER A 312 16.22 -7.12 12.81
C SER A 312 15.99 -8.54 13.34
N CYS A 313 16.97 -9.42 13.11
CA CYS A 313 16.87 -10.87 13.35
C CYS A 313 16.32 -11.21 14.74
N GLU A 314 15.34 -12.11 14.77
CA GLU A 314 14.76 -12.70 15.98
C GLU A 314 14.18 -11.70 17.00
N THR A 315 14.07 -10.41 16.70
CA THR A 315 13.65 -9.39 17.69
C THR A 315 12.20 -9.57 18.16
N GLY A 316 11.39 -10.37 17.44
CA GLY A 316 10.05 -10.82 17.83
C GLY A 316 10.02 -12.19 18.51
N LYS A 317 11.16 -12.87 18.72
CA LYS A 317 11.17 -14.24 19.24
C LYS A 317 10.82 -14.28 20.73
N GLY A 318 9.70 -14.95 21.04
CA GLY A 318 9.25 -15.24 22.41
C GLY A 318 8.45 -14.10 23.08
N LYS A 319 7.94 -14.36 24.29
CA LYS A 319 6.98 -13.47 24.99
C LYS A 319 7.61 -12.25 25.67
N ASN A 320 8.93 -12.24 25.87
CA ASN A 320 9.68 -11.11 26.46
C ASN A 320 10.70 -10.57 25.46
N SER A 321 10.28 -10.54 24.19
CA SER A 321 11.10 -10.15 23.05
C SER A 321 11.52 -8.68 23.12
N PHE A 322 12.56 -8.33 22.37
CA PHE A 322 12.97 -6.94 22.18
C PHE A 322 11.80 -6.09 21.65
N ALA A 323 11.04 -6.64 20.69
CA ALA A 323 9.86 -5.99 20.12
C ALA A 323 8.76 -5.70 21.16
N GLN A 324 8.46 -6.63 22.08
CA GLN A 324 7.47 -6.39 23.13
C GLN A 324 7.89 -5.27 24.09
N LYS A 325 9.18 -5.20 24.43
CA LYS A 325 9.71 -4.12 25.28
C LYS A 325 9.66 -2.78 24.56
N LEU A 326 9.96 -2.76 23.27
CA LEU A 326 9.89 -1.56 22.46
C LEU A 326 8.43 -1.08 22.29
N ALA A 327 7.48 -2.00 22.09
CA ALA A 327 6.05 -1.68 22.02
C ALA A 327 5.57 -1.01 23.32
N ASN A 328 5.97 -1.55 24.47
CA ASN A 328 5.65 -0.96 25.77
C ASN A 328 6.32 0.41 25.98
N GLU A 329 7.55 0.59 25.52
CA GLU A 329 8.26 1.86 25.65
C GLU A 329 7.65 2.94 24.75
N LEU A 330 7.27 2.61 23.51
CA LEU A 330 6.70 3.54 22.53
C LEU A 330 5.21 3.82 22.73
N ASP A 331 4.50 2.94 23.44
CA ASP A 331 3.03 2.86 23.43
C ASP A 331 2.45 2.75 22.01
N ALA A 332 3.10 1.94 21.18
CA ALA A 332 2.72 1.69 19.78
C ALA A 332 2.87 0.21 19.42
N THR A 333 2.19 -0.21 18.35
CA THR A 333 2.36 -1.58 17.83
C THR A 333 3.76 -1.73 17.25
N VAL A 334 4.47 -2.81 17.60
CA VAL A 334 5.74 -3.17 16.97
C VAL A 334 5.56 -4.47 16.19
N ILE A 335 6.08 -4.53 14.97
CA ILE A 335 6.06 -5.69 14.08
C ILE A 335 7.50 -6.17 13.93
N ALA A 336 7.78 -7.44 14.26
CA ALA A 336 9.16 -7.95 14.28
C ALA A 336 9.25 -9.44 13.94
N PRO A 337 10.36 -9.91 13.33
CA PRO A 337 10.50 -11.29 12.91
C PRO A 337 10.75 -12.22 14.10
N ASP A 338 10.16 -13.42 14.09
CA ASP A 338 10.45 -14.48 15.08
C ASP A 338 11.70 -15.30 14.76
N GLU A 339 12.21 -15.22 13.54
CA GLU A 339 13.44 -15.88 13.08
C GLU A 339 14.41 -14.89 12.42
N ILE A 340 15.47 -15.43 11.79
CA ILE A 340 16.47 -14.65 11.07
C ILE A 340 15.83 -14.01 9.85
N ILE A 341 16.00 -12.69 9.71
CA ILE A 341 15.64 -11.98 8.49
C ILE A 341 16.85 -11.95 7.55
N TRP A 342 16.70 -12.63 6.42
CA TRP A 342 17.68 -12.64 5.35
C TRP A 342 17.33 -11.54 4.38
N ILE A 343 18.23 -10.57 4.18
CA ILE A 343 18.05 -9.50 3.20
C ILE A 343 19.14 -9.65 2.16
N TRP A 344 18.74 -9.90 0.91
CA TRP A 344 19.66 -10.04 -0.20
C TRP A 344 20.00 -8.67 -0.80
N PRO A 345 21.13 -8.53 -1.51
CA PRO A 345 21.55 -7.25 -2.10
C PRO A 345 20.49 -6.61 -3.01
N ASP A 346 19.59 -7.42 -3.56
CA ASP A 346 18.52 -7.00 -4.45
C ASP A 346 17.25 -6.49 -3.75
N GLY A 347 17.27 -6.46 -2.42
CA GLY A 347 16.17 -5.98 -1.58
C GLY A 347 15.08 -7.02 -1.32
N ASN A 348 15.20 -8.22 -1.89
CA ASN A 348 14.36 -9.33 -1.45
C ASN A 348 14.74 -9.68 -0.01
N TYR A 349 13.75 -10.12 0.76
CA TYR A 349 13.99 -10.66 2.08
C TYR A 349 13.08 -11.83 2.39
N ALA A 350 13.51 -12.65 3.34
CA ALA A 350 12.72 -13.75 3.88
C ALA A 350 13.05 -13.97 5.34
N ILE A 351 12.05 -14.44 6.10
CA ILE A 351 12.22 -14.80 7.50
C ILE A 351 12.29 -16.32 7.56
N MET A 352 13.46 -16.85 7.93
CA MET A 352 13.66 -18.29 8.05
C MET A 352 14.87 -18.60 8.93
N GLY A 353 14.90 -19.80 9.48
CA GLY A 353 16.05 -20.31 10.20
C GLY A 353 17.31 -20.39 9.34
N GLN A 354 18.40 -20.83 9.95
CA GLN A 354 19.68 -21.04 9.28
C GLN A 354 20.07 -22.51 9.32
N THR A 355 20.77 -22.96 8.29
CA THR A 355 21.45 -24.26 8.24
C THR A 355 22.89 -24.08 7.81
N ALA A 356 23.73 -25.09 8.08
CA ALA A 356 25.13 -25.06 7.68
C ALA A 356 25.33 -25.78 6.35
N ARG A 357 25.87 -25.09 5.36
CA ARG A 357 26.37 -25.69 4.12
C ARG A 357 27.88 -25.89 4.24
N ILE A 358 28.32 -27.12 3.97
CA ILE A 358 29.74 -27.44 3.90
C ILE A 358 30.11 -27.60 2.42
N THR A 359 31.03 -26.78 1.94
CA THR A 359 31.59 -26.92 0.59
C THR A 359 32.93 -27.64 0.67
N ILE A 360 32.98 -28.89 0.21
CA ILE A 360 34.21 -29.70 0.20
C ILE A 360 34.82 -29.66 -1.20
N GLY A 361 35.90 -28.89 -1.37
CA GLY A 361 36.72 -28.88 -2.60
C GLY A 361 37.61 -27.63 -2.75
N GLY A 362 38.93 -27.79 -2.65
CA GLY A 362 39.92 -26.72 -2.77
C GLY A 362 41.07 -26.86 -1.77
N LYS A 363 42.17 -26.09 -1.93
CA LYS A 363 43.39 -26.14 -1.08
C LYS A 363 43.16 -25.80 0.40
N ASP A 364 41.98 -25.29 0.74
CA ASP A 364 41.60 -24.89 2.08
C ASP A 364 40.49 -25.83 2.59
N ASN A 365 40.77 -26.53 3.68
CA ASN A 365 39.94 -27.57 4.29
C ASN A 365 38.51 -27.07 4.60
N GLY A 366 37.57 -27.24 3.65
CA GLY A 366 36.12 -27.10 3.85
C GLY A 366 35.62 -25.75 4.37
N VAL A 367 34.92 -24.98 3.54
CA VAL A 367 34.27 -23.74 4.00
C VAL A 367 32.90 -24.08 4.61
N PHE A 368 32.72 -23.69 5.87
CA PHE A 368 31.42 -23.70 6.55
C PHE A 368 30.73 -22.36 6.29
N GLU A 369 29.56 -22.39 5.68
CA GLU A 369 28.74 -21.22 5.41
C GLU A 369 27.36 -21.40 6.04
N LEU A 370 26.91 -20.39 6.80
CA LEU A 370 25.53 -20.35 7.27
C LEU A 370 24.65 -19.84 6.12
N VAL A 371 23.65 -20.63 5.75
CA VAL A 371 22.73 -20.33 4.66
C VAL A 371 21.28 -20.38 5.18
N PRO A 372 20.34 -19.69 4.52
CA PRO A 372 18.92 -19.77 4.86
C PRO A 372 18.41 -21.22 4.81
N ASP A 373 17.57 -21.61 5.76
CA ASP A 373 16.90 -22.92 5.81
C ASP A 373 15.42 -22.80 5.50
N GLU A 374 15.03 -23.03 4.25
CA GLU A 374 13.64 -22.99 3.78
C GLU A 374 12.70 -23.96 4.51
N LYS A 375 13.25 -24.96 5.22
CA LYS A 375 12.45 -25.91 6.02
C LYS A 375 12.04 -25.37 7.38
N GLN A 376 12.60 -24.23 7.79
CA GLN A 376 12.28 -23.54 9.03
C GLN A 376 11.77 -22.13 8.71
N PRO A 377 10.58 -21.99 8.10
CA PRO A 377 10.02 -20.67 7.81
C PRO A 377 9.70 -19.93 9.12
N GLY A 378 9.92 -18.63 9.13
CA GLY A 378 9.44 -17.73 10.17
C GLY A 378 8.54 -16.63 9.58
N ASP A 379 8.09 -15.72 10.43
CA ASP A 379 7.15 -14.67 10.07
C ASP A 379 7.34 -13.41 10.94
N PHE A 380 6.72 -12.31 10.52
CA PHE A 380 6.56 -11.12 11.33
C PHE A 380 5.39 -11.29 12.32
N HIS A 381 5.64 -10.96 13.58
CA HIS A 381 4.63 -10.95 14.64
C HIS A 381 4.32 -9.54 15.09
N LYS A 382 3.06 -9.30 15.47
CA LYS A 382 2.60 -8.02 16.03
C LYS A 382 2.64 -8.07 17.55
N PHE A 383 3.26 -7.04 18.14
CA PHE A 383 3.37 -6.83 19.57
C PHE A 383 2.66 -5.54 19.93
N THR A 384 1.63 -5.63 20.77
CA THR A 384 0.89 -4.47 21.26
C THR A 384 1.36 -4.09 22.67
N PRO A 385 1.26 -2.81 23.08
CA PRO A 385 1.63 -2.39 24.42
C PRO A 385 0.83 -3.13 25.49
N THR A 386 1.51 -3.81 26.41
CA THR A 386 0.89 -4.48 27.56
C THR A 386 0.87 -3.51 28.73
N GLY A 387 -0.03 -2.51 28.73
CA GLY A 387 -0.07 -1.54 29.83
C GLY A 387 -0.93 -0.29 29.72
N SER A 388 -1.74 -0.07 28.68
CA SER A 388 -2.63 1.10 28.63
C SER A 388 -3.95 0.86 29.37
N LYS A 389 -4.04 1.39 30.59
CA LYS A 389 -5.28 1.89 31.19
C LYS A 389 -5.08 3.34 31.58
#